data_AF-H9FLP8-F1
#
_entry.id   AF-H9FLP8-F1
#
_cell.length_a   1.000
_cell.length_b   1.000
_cell.length_c   1.000
_cell.angle_alpha   90.00
_cell.angle_beta   90.00
_cell.angle_gamma   90.00
#
_symmetry.space_group_name_H-M   'P 1'
#
loop_
_entity.id
_entity.type
_entity.pdbx_description
1 polymer ?
#
loop_
_entity_poly.entity_id
_entity_poly.type
_entity_poly.pdbx_seq_one_letter_code
_entity_poly.pdbx_strand_id
1 'polypeptide(L)'
;VSFSAGIKVRFLLGGRHGEFKFLPPPGYAPCYEAVLPKEKLKVEHSREYKQERTYTRDLLGPTVSLTQAAFTPIPVDTSQIVLPPHLERIREKLAENIHELWVMNKIELGWQYGPVRDDNKRQHPCLVEFSKLPEQERNYNLQMSLETLKTLLALGCHVGISDEHAEDKVKKMKLPKNYQLTSGYKPAPMDLSFIKLTPSQEAMVDKLAENAHNVWARDRIRQGWTYGIQQDVKNRRNPRLVPYTLLDDRTKKS
;
A
#
# COMPACT_ATOMS: atom_id res chain seq x y z
N VAL A 1 31.47 4.07 -14.09
CA VAL A 1 32.49 4.98 -14.66
C VAL A 1 33.85 4.38 -14.36
N SER A 2 34.73 4.32 -15.34
CA SER A 2 36.11 3.81 -15.19
C SER A 2 37.09 4.94 -15.48
N PHE A 3 38.20 4.99 -14.75
CA PHE A 3 39.27 5.96 -14.94
C PHE A 3 40.61 5.40 -14.44
N SER A 4 41.71 5.87 -15.03
CA SER A 4 43.08 5.51 -14.64
C SER A 4 43.57 6.35 -13.45
N ALA A 5 44.75 6.01 -12.93
CA ALA A 5 45.42 6.81 -11.91
C ALA A 5 45.65 8.26 -12.38
N GLY A 6 45.56 9.21 -11.44
CA GLY A 6 45.77 10.65 -11.70
C GLY A 6 44.55 11.41 -12.23
N ILE A 7 43.44 10.73 -12.53
CA ILE A 7 42.21 11.36 -13.04
C ILE A 7 41.33 11.84 -11.89
N LYS A 8 40.79 13.06 -12.01
CA LYS A 8 39.74 13.61 -11.14
C LYS A 8 38.44 13.76 -11.92
N VAL A 9 37.36 13.15 -11.41
CA VAL A 9 36.02 13.21 -12.02
C VAL A 9 34.99 13.69 -11.02
N ARG A 10 33.88 14.27 -11.53
CA ARG A 10 32.70 14.63 -10.73
C ARG A 10 31.46 14.04 -11.38
N PHE A 11 30.57 13.50 -10.57
CA PHE A 11 29.26 13.03 -11.01
C PHE A 11 28.25 14.16 -10.95
N LEU A 12 27.42 14.28 -11.98
CA LEU A 12 26.25 15.14 -12.02
C LEU A 12 25.04 14.23 -12.13
N LEU A 13 24.37 13.97 -10.99
CA LEU A 13 23.20 13.07 -10.95
C LEU A 13 21.88 13.84 -10.91
N GLY A 14 21.95 15.17 -10.73
CA GLY A 14 20.83 16.10 -10.66
C GLY A 14 20.43 16.49 -9.23
N GLY A 15 19.50 17.44 -9.12
CA GLY A 15 19.05 17.97 -7.82
C GLY A 15 20.22 18.58 -7.04
N ARG A 16 20.32 18.25 -5.75
CA ARG A 16 21.48 18.65 -4.92
C ARG A 16 22.78 17.88 -5.22
N HIS A 17 22.74 16.88 -6.09
CA HIS A 17 23.85 15.97 -6.39
C HIS A 17 24.56 16.32 -7.71
N GLY A 18 24.55 17.60 -8.06
CA GLY A 18 25.25 18.16 -9.21
C GLY A 18 24.29 18.87 -10.15
N GLU A 19 24.62 20.13 -10.45
CA GLU A 19 23.88 20.96 -11.38
C GLU A 19 24.14 20.53 -12.81
N PHE A 20 23.06 20.39 -13.58
CA PHE A 20 23.15 20.02 -14.98
C PHE A 20 23.53 21.21 -15.85
N LYS A 21 24.57 21.04 -16.66
CA LYS A 21 24.91 21.96 -17.76
C LYS A 21 23.92 21.83 -18.92
N PHE A 22 23.33 20.65 -19.08
CA PHE A 22 22.33 20.31 -20.09
C PHE A 22 21.20 19.56 -19.40
N LEU A 23 19.97 20.09 -19.51
CA LEU A 23 18.82 19.44 -18.92
C LEU A 23 18.51 18.12 -19.63
N PRO A 24 17.93 17.12 -18.93
CA PRO A 24 17.45 15.91 -19.56
C PRO A 24 16.48 16.27 -20.70
N PRO A 25 16.61 15.64 -21.89
CA PRO A 25 15.66 15.86 -22.96
C PRO A 25 14.25 15.35 -22.57
N PRO A 26 13.19 15.76 -23.28
CA PRO A 26 11.84 15.30 -23.00
C PRO A 26 11.75 13.77 -22.93
N GLY A 27 11.09 13.26 -21.88
CA GLY A 27 10.99 11.82 -21.61
C GLY A 27 12.11 11.22 -20.76
N TYR A 28 13.15 12.00 -20.43
CA TYR A 28 14.23 11.57 -19.53
C TYR A 28 14.13 12.26 -18.17
N ALA A 29 14.51 11.52 -17.12
CA ALA A 29 14.54 12.00 -15.75
C ALA A 29 15.98 12.06 -15.22
N PRO A 30 16.31 13.01 -14.34
CA PRO A 30 17.56 13.00 -13.60
C PRO A 30 17.76 11.69 -12.81
N CYS A 31 18.98 11.14 -12.81
CA CYS A 31 19.27 9.86 -12.15
C CYS A 31 19.01 9.89 -10.64
N TYR A 32 19.15 11.03 -9.96
CA TYR A 32 18.88 11.13 -8.53
C TYR A 32 17.42 10.80 -8.19
N GLU A 33 16.48 10.88 -9.15
CA GLU A 33 15.08 10.57 -8.92
C GLU A 33 14.77 9.08 -8.84
N ALA A 34 15.75 8.22 -9.12
CA ALA A 34 15.66 6.77 -8.95
C ALA A 34 16.12 6.31 -7.55
N VAL A 35 16.53 7.23 -6.68
CA VAL A 35 16.97 6.90 -5.32
C VAL A 35 15.80 6.39 -4.51
N LEU A 36 15.91 5.16 -4.03
CA LEU A 36 14.88 4.53 -3.23
C LEU A 36 14.70 5.22 -1.86
N PRO A 37 13.52 5.08 -1.24
CA PRO A 37 13.30 5.54 0.13
C PRO A 37 14.35 4.96 1.08
N LYS A 38 14.79 5.78 2.05
CA LYS A 38 15.81 5.44 3.07
C LYS A 38 17.24 5.24 2.54
N GLU A 39 17.44 5.21 1.22
CA GLU A 39 18.76 5.15 0.60
C GLU A 39 19.38 6.55 0.40
N LYS A 40 20.71 6.59 0.39
CA LYS A 40 21.47 7.79 0.02
C LYS A 40 22.36 7.45 -1.17
N LEU A 41 22.48 8.37 -2.12
CA LEU A 41 23.45 8.24 -3.19
C LEU A 41 24.85 8.16 -2.61
N LYS A 42 25.55 7.09 -2.96
CA LYS A 42 26.96 6.85 -2.63
C LYS A 42 27.68 6.35 -3.86
N VAL A 43 28.97 6.68 -3.94
CA VAL A 43 29.86 6.13 -4.97
C VAL A 43 30.56 4.94 -4.34
N GLU A 44 30.43 3.78 -4.96
CA GLU A 44 31.07 2.54 -4.52
C GLU A 44 31.93 1.98 -5.63
N HIS A 45 33.01 1.29 -5.25
CA HIS A 45 33.83 0.55 -6.19
C HIS A 45 33.07 -0.67 -6.69
N SER A 46 33.11 -0.91 -8.00
CA SER A 46 32.46 -2.09 -8.60
C SER A 46 33.22 -3.36 -8.20
N ARG A 47 32.55 -4.27 -7.47
CA ARG A 47 33.04 -5.62 -7.14
C ARG A 47 34.38 -5.63 -6.40
N GLU A 48 34.45 -4.89 -5.30
CA GLU A 48 35.59 -4.92 -4.38
C GLU A 48 35.60 -6.25 -3.60
N TYR A 49 36.72 -6.99 -3.68
CA TYR A 49 36.90 -8.27 -2.99
C TYR A 49 37.84 -8.18 -1.77
N LYS A 50 38.39 -6.99 -1.53
CA LYS A 50 39.34 -6.71 -0.45
C LYS A 50 39.15 -5.28 0.03
N GLN A 51 39.02 -5.09 1.34
CA GLN A 51 39.03 -3.76 1.94
C GLN A 51 40.33 -3.60 2.73
N GLU A 52 41.12 -2.57 2.42
CA GLU A 52 42.27 -2.20 3.25
C GLU A 52 41.81 -1.29 4.38
N ARG A 53 41.56 -1.88 5.55
CA ARG A 53 41.49 -1.13 6.81
C ARG A 53 42.90 -1.01 7.36
N THR A 54 43.18 0.10 8.04
CA THR A 54 44.51 0.57 8.45
C THR A 54 45.38 -0.47 9.20
N TYR A 55 44.80 -1.57 9.70
CA TYR A 55 45.51 -2.61 10.46
C TYR A 55 45.13 -4.07 10.15
N THR A 56 44.15 -4.35 9.27
CA THR A 56 43.76 -5.73 8.89
C THR A 56 43.37 -5.81 7.41
N ARG A 57 43.83 -6.87 6.73
CA ARG A 57 43.44 -7.18 5.36
C ARG A 57 42.21 -8.09 5.39
N ASP A 58 41.04 -7.49 5.27
CA ASP A 58 39.79 -8.24 5.26
C ASP A 58 39.44 -8.65 3.82
N LEU A 59 39.28 -9.96 3.61
CA LEU A 59 38.71 -10.49 2.38
C LEU A 59 37.19 -10.37 2.46
N LEU A 60 36.60 -9.68 1.49
CA LEU A 60 35.15 -9.56 1.41
C LEU A 60 34.58 -10.85 0.78
N GLY A 61 33.56 -11.41 1.41
CA GLY A 61 32.77 -12.48 0.81
C GLY A 61 32.10 -12.03 -0.49
N PRO A 62 31.50 -12.95 -1.27
CA PRO A 62 30.82 -12.61 -2.51
C PRO A 62 29.77 -11.51 -2.26
N THR A 63 29.94 -10.36 -2.91
CA THR A 63 29.01 -9.24 -2.80
C THR A 63 27.67 -9.67 -3.40
N VAL A 64 26.67 -9.87 -2.55
CA VAL A 64 25.29 -10.04 -3.00
C VAL A 64 24.88 -8.72 -3.64
N SER A 65 24.88 -8.68 -4.97
CA SER A 65 24.32 -7.54 -5.70
C SER A 65 22.85 -7.45 -5.30
N LEU A 66 22.41 -6.30 -4.81
CA LEU A 66 20.97 -6.03 -4.67
C LEU A 66 20.36 -6.38 -6.02
N THR A 67 19.38 -7.28 -6.04
CA THR A 67 18.69 -7.67 -7.26
C THR A 67 18.11 -6.40 -7.87
N GLN A 68 18.80 -5.90 -8.89
CA GLN A 68 18.46 -4.72 -9.66
C GLN A 68 17.27 -5.03 -10.58
N ALA A 69 16.26 -5.71 -10.05
CA ALA A 69 14.97 -5.81 -10.71
C ALA A 69 14.24 -4.52 -10.36
N ALA A 70 13.95 -3.70 -11.38
CA ALA A 70 12.93 -2.68 -11.27
C ALA A 70 11.72 -3.27 -10.52
N PHE A 71 11.17 -2.52 -9.55
CA PHE A 71 10.08 -3.01 -8.72
C PHE A 71 8.96 -3.57 -9.60
N THR A 72 8.81 -4.88 -9.56
CA THR A 72 7.79 -5.61 -10.31
C THR A 72 6.86 -6.21 -9.26
N PRO A 73 5.68 -5.62 -9.03
CA PRO A 73 4.76 -6.13 -8.04
C PRO A 73 4.26 -7.51 -8.47
N ILE A 74 4.23 -8.44 -7.52
CA ILE A 74 3.74 -9.80 -7.73
C ILE A 74 2.54 -9.99 -6.81
N PRO A 75 1.32 -9.64 -7.26
CA PRO A 75 0.12 -9.97 -6.51
C PRO A 75 -0.05 -11.48 -6.39
N VAL A 76 -0.68 -11.90 -5.29
CA VAL A 76 -1.14 -13.27 -5.10
C VAL A 76 -2.17 -13.58 -6.18
N ASP A 77 -1.97 -14.70 -6.87
CA ASP A 77 -2.93 -15.17 -7.88
C ASP A 77 -4.14 -15.82 -7.19
N THR A 78 -5.32 -15.24 -7.41
CA THR A 78 -6.60 -15.70 -6.88
C THR A 78 -7.49 -16.33 -7.94
N SER A 79 -7.00 -16.49 -9.18
CA SER A 79 -7.79 -16.91 -10.34
C SER A 79 -8.41 -18.31 -10.19
N GLN A 80 -7.69 -19.24 -9.57
CA GLN A 80 -8.12 -20.62 -9.33
C GLN A 80 -8.87 -20.81 -8.00
N ILE A 81 -9.00 -19.76 -7.19
CA ILE A 81 -9.66 -19.85 -5.89
C ILE A 81 -11.16 -19.65 -6.05
N VAL A 82 -11.92 -20.66 -5.66
CA VAL A 82 -13.39 -20.62 -5.53
C VAL A 82 -13.73 -20.49 -4.06
N LEU A 83 -14.58 -19.52 -3.71
CA LEU A 83 -15.04 -19.37 -2.34
C LEU A 83 -16.07 -20.46 -2.00
N PRO A 84 -15.92 -21.13 -0.85
CA PRO A 84 -16.99 -21.95 -0.29
C PRO A 84 -18.26 -21.11 0.00
N PRO A 85 -19.47 -21.68 -0.14
CA PRO A 85 -20.74 -20.94 0.04
C PRO A 85 -20.88 -20.24 1.41
N HIS A 86 -20.34 -20.85 2.47
CA HIS A 86 -20.39 -20.24 3.80
C HIS A 86 -19.55 -18.95 3.90
N LEU A 87 -18.44 -18.82 3.15
CA LEU A 87 -17.65 -17.59 3.07
C LEU A 87 -18.31 -16.54 2.17
N GLU A 88 -19.13 -16.95 1.19
CA GLU A 88 -19.91 -15.99 0.40
C GLU A 88 -20.90 -15.20 1.26
N ARG A 89 -21.51 -15.84 2.26
CA ARG A 89 -22.37 -15.15 3.24
C ARG A 89 -21.59 -14.12 4.07
N ILE A 90 -20.32 -14.41 4.39
CA ILE A 90 -19.46 -13.50 5.17
C ILE A 90 -18.98 -12.32 4.31
N ARG A 91 -18.83 -12.49 2.99
CA ARG A 91 -18.36 -11.44 2.06
C ARG A 91 -19.12 -10.13 2.23
N GLU A 92 -20.45 -10.18 2.28
CA GLU A 92 -21.28 -8.98 2.39
C GLU A 92 -21.14 -8.31 3.76
N LYS A 93 -21.12 -9.11 4.83
CA LYS A 93 -20.88 -8.62 6.20
C LYS A 93 -19.50 -7.99 6.36
N LEU A 94 -18.49 -8.55 5.71
CA LEU A 94 -17.15 -7.99 5.68
C LEU A 94 -17.13 -6.64 4.94
N ALA A 95 -17.77 -6.56 3.77
CA ALA A 95 -17.87 -5.32 3.00
C ALA A 95 -18.62 -4.22 3.77
N GLU A 96 -19.74 -4.58 4.40
CA GLU A 96 -20.52 -3.67 5.25
C GLU A 96 -19.67 -3.16 6.42
N ASN A 97 -18.99 -4.03 7.17
CA ASN A 97 -18.18 -3.60 8.31
C ASN A 97 -16.96 -2.75 7.91
N ILE A 98 -16.31 -3.07 6.79
CA ILE A 98 -15.24 -2.23 6.23
C ILE A 98 -15.77 -0.85 5.87
N HIS A 99 -16.97 -0.78 5.27
CA HIS A 99 -17.63 0.48 4.94
C HIS A 99 -17.97 1.28 6.21
N GLU A 100 -18.52 0.64 7.23
CA GLU A 100 -18.82 1.27 8.54
C GLU A 100 -17.55 1.88 9.18
N LEU A 101 -16.43 1.17 9.15
CA LEU A 101 -15.13 1.68 9.62
C LEU A 101 -14.62 2.86 8.77
N TRP A 102 -14.77 2.77 7.45
CA TRP A 102 -14.39 3.83 6.52
C TRP A 102 -15.20 5.11 6.75
N VAL A 103 -16.51 5.00 6.91
CA VAL A 103 -17.41 6.13 7.23
C VAL A 103 -17.00 6.75 8.56
N MET A 104 -16.77 5.93 9.60
CA MET A 104 -16.35 6.39 10.92
C MET A 104 -15.06 7.24 10.84
N ASN A 105 -14.00 6.71 10.20
CA ASN A 105 -12.74 7.43 10.03
C ASN A 105 -12.91 8.72 9.21
N LYS A 106 -13.76 8.71 8.18
CA LYS A 106 -14.07 9.92 7.41
C LYS A 106 -14.72 11.00 8.27
N ILE A 107 -15.64 10.63 9.16
CA ILE A 107 -16.28 11.58 10.08
C ILE A 107 -15.25 12.13 11.08
N GLU A 108 -14.33 11.32 11.60
CA GLU A 108 -13.23 11.77 12.47
C GLU A 108 -12.34 12.81 11.77
N LEU A 109 -12.13 12.66 10.47
CA LEU A 109 -11.41 13.61 9.62
C LEU A 109 -12.27 14.84 9.21
N GLY A 110 -13.50 14.94 9.71
CA GLY A 110 -14.42 16.05 9.47
C GLY A 110 -15.11 16.02 8.11
N TRP A 111 -15.19 14.85 7.46
CA TRP A 111 -15.96 14.71 6.23
C TRP A 111 -17.46 14.58 6.51
N GLN A 112 -18.26 15.12 5.61
CA GLN A 112 -19.73 15.09 5.68
C GLN A 112 -20.32 14.56 4.38
N TYR A 113 -21.56 14.08 4.46
CA TYR A 113 -22.29 13.71 3.27
C TYR A 113 -22.49 14.91 2.33
N GLY A 114 -22.33 14.68 1.03
CA GLY A 114 -22.71 15.62 -0.01
C GLY A 114 -22.91 14.89 -1.34
N PRO A 115 -23.82 15.34 -2.22
CA PRO A 115 -24.19 14.61 -3.44
C PRO A 115 -23.04 14.48 -4.45
N VAL A 116 -22.05 15.37 -4.37
CA VAL A 116 -20.85 15.38 -5.21
C VAL A 116 -19.64 15.45 -4.30
N ARG A 117 -18.56 14.77 -4.68
CA ARG A 117 -17.29 14.82 -3.94
C ARG A 117 -16.66 16.21 -4.06
N ASP A 118 -16.39 16.83 -2.92
CA ASP A 118 -15.72 18.13 -2.82
C ASP A 118 -14.70 18.07 -1.68
N ASP A 119 -13.41 17.97 -2.03
CA ASP A 119 -12.34 17.82 -1.04
C ASP A 119 -12.11 19.13 -0.25
N ASN A 120 -12.42 20.31 -0.81
CA ASN A 120 -12.29 21.60 -0.12
C ASN A 120 -13.35 21.75 0.97
N LYS A 121 -14.59 21.32 0.68
CA LYS A 121 -15.70 21.29 1.65
C LYS A 121 -15.73 20.02 2.49
N ARG A 122 -14.82 19.07 2.25
CA ARG A 122 -14.79 17.73 2.85
C ARG A 122 -16.13 17.00 2.70
N GLN A 123 -16.68 16.99 1.50
CA GLN A 123 -17.93 16.30 1.19
C GLN A 123 -17.68 15.03 0.38
N HIS A 124 -18.37 13.94 0.73
CA HIS A 124 -18.27 12.68 0.01
C HIS A 124 -19.64 11.98 -0.15
N PRO A 125 -20.02 11.55 -1.38
CA PRO A 125 -21.34 10.96 -1.65
C PRO A 125 -21.54 9.59 -1.02
N CYS A 126 -20.46 8.85 -0.78
CA CYS A 126 -20.53 7.52 -0.17
C CYS A 126 -20.71 7.53 1.36
N LEU A 127 -20.87 8.70 2.01
CA LEU A 127 -21.16 8.76 3.45
C LEU A 127 -22.65 8.49 3.72
N VAL A 128 -23.07 7.29 3.34
CA VAL A 128 -24.42 6.73 3.46
C VAL A 128 -24.31 5.28 3.93
N GLU A 129 -25.43 4.68 4.35
CA GLU A 129 -25.49 3.25 4.68
C GLU A 129 -25.02 2.39 3.50
N PHE A 130 -24.41 1.23 3.80
CA PHE A 130 -23.88 0.32 2.78
C PHE A 130 -24.91 -0.07 1.71
N SER A 131 -26.16 -0.31 2.13
CA SER A 131 -27.29 -0.64 1.24
C SER A 131 -27.71 0.50 0.30
N LYS A 132 -27.40 1.75 0.68
CA LYS A 132 -27.73 2.98 -0.06
C LYS A 132 -26.57 3.49 -0.91
N LEU A 133 -25.44 2.77 -0.94
CA LEU A 133 -24.34 3.10 -1.83
C LEU A 133 -24.77 3.02 -3.30
N PRO A 134 -24.20 3.86 -4.18
CA PRO A 134 -24.29 3.65 -5.63
C PRO A 134 -23.85 2.22 -5.97
N GLU A 135 -24.55 1.58 -6.90
CA GLU A 135 -24.31 0.17 -7.24
C GLU A 135 -22.85 -0.11 -7.60
N GLN A 136 -22.21 0.81 -8.34
CA GLN A 136 -20.80 0.72 -8.68
C GLN A 136 -19.89 0.68 -7.43
N GLU A 137 -20.14 1.55 -6.44
CA GLU A 137 -19.35 1.62 -5.20
C GLU A 137 -19.63 0.43 -4.29
N ARG A 138 -20.89 -0.02 -4.21
CA ARG A 138 -21.26 -1.24 -3.48
C ARG A 138 -20.58 -2.47 -4.07
N ASN A 139 -20.64 -2.64 -5.39
CA ASN A 139 -20.00 -3.75 -6.09
C ASN A 139 -18.48 -3.71 -5.96
N TYR A 140 -17.87 -2.52 -5.95
CA TYR A 140 -16.45 -2.35 -5.66
C TYR A 140 -16.09 -2.86 -4.25
N ASN A 141 -16.84 -2.47 -3.22
CA ASN A 141 -16.62 -2.95 -1.85
C ASN A 141 -16.79 -4.48 -1.74
N LEU A 142 -17.83 -5.04 -2.37
CA LEU A 142 -18.05 -6.49 -2.42
C LEU A 142 -16.90 -7.22 -3.13
N GLN A 143 -16.38 -6.67 -4.23
CA GLN A 143 -15.23 -7.23 -4.94
C GLN A 143 -13.97 -7.18 -4.08
N MET A 144 -13.71 -6.07 -3.39
CA MET A 144 -12.56 -5.94 -2.49
C MET A 144 -12.62 -6.97 -1.34
N SER A 145 -13.80 -7.18 -0.75
CA SER A 145 -14.00 -8.22 0.26
C SER A 145 -13.85 -9.63 -0.30
N LEU A 146 -14.33 -9.88 -1.52
CA LEU A 146 -14.13 -11.14 -2.23
C LEU A 146 -12.64 -11.44 -2.44
N GLU A 147 -11.88 -10.49 -2.99
CA GLU A 147 -10.45 -10.67 -3.23
C GLU A 147 -9.67 -10.85 -1.93
N THR A 148 -10.07 -10.17 -0.85
CA THR A 148 -9.47 -10.36 0.48
C THR A 148 -9.64 -11.80 0.96
N LEU A 149 -10.86 -12.36 0.86
CA LEU A 149 -11.14 -13.74 1.23
C LEU A 149 -10.41 -14.74 0.32
N LYS A 150 -10.38 -14.51 -1.00
CA LYS A 150 -9.62 -15.37 -1.92
C LYS A 150 -8.12 -15.36 -1.61
N THR A 151 -7.57 -14.19 -1.30
CA THR A 151 -6.16 -14.04 -0.94
C THR A 151 -5.83 -14.82 0.32
N LEU A 152 -6.67 -14.77 1.34
CA LEU A 152 -6.50 -15.58 2.56
C LEU A 152 -6.39 -17.08 2.22
N LEU A 153 -7.31 -17.60 1.40
CA LEU A 153 -7.29 -19.00 0.98
C LEU A 153 -6.05 -19.34 0.13
N ALA A 154 -5.66 -18.46 -0.80
CA ALA A 154 -4.47 -18.63 -1.64
C ALA A 154 -3.17 -18.64 -0.83
N LEU A 155 -3.13 -17.91 0.30
CA LEU A 155 -2.01 -17.91 1.24
C LEU A 155 -2.01 -19.12 2.20
N GLY A 156 -2.94 -20.06 2.02
CA GLY A 156 -3.04 -21.28 2.81
C GLY A 156 -3.74 -21.09 4.16
N CYS A 157 -4.49 -20.00 4.37
CA CYS A 157 -5.28 -19.85 5.58
C CYS A 157 -6.49 -20.77 5.58
N HIS A 158 -6.72 -21.46 6.69
CA HIS A 158 -7.97 -22.13 6.97
C HIS A 158 -8.95 -21.13 7.60
N VAL A 159 -9.88 -20.63 6.79
CA VAL A 159 -10.95 -19.73 7.25
C VAL A 159 -12.22 -20.56 7.38
N GLY A 160 -12.78 -20.62 8.59
CA GLY A 160 -14.00 -21.35 8.90
C GLY A 160 -14.85 -20.63 9.93
N ILE A 161 -16.12 -21.00 10.02
CA ILE A 161 -17.05 -20.50 11.04
C ILE A 161 -16.92 -21.42 12.24
N SER A 162 -16.30 -20.93 13.32
CA SER A 162 -16.10 -21.73 14.55
C SER A 162 -17.34 -21.80 15.45
N ASP A 163 -18.24 -20.83 15.33
CA ASP A 163 -19.49 -20.75 16.09
C ASP A 163 -20.57 -20.11 15.20
N GLU A 164 -21.61 -20.87 14.85
CA GLU A 164 -22.70 -20.40 14.00
C GLU A 164 -23.51 -19.25 14.64
N HIS A 165 -23.48 -19.13 15.96
CA HIS A 165 -24.12 -18.04 16.72
C HIS A 165 -23.14 -16.91 17.05
N ALA A 166 -21.93 -16.91 16.47
CA ALA A 166 -20.98 -15.82 16.67
C ALA A 166 -21.56 -14.48 16.21
N GLU A 167 -22.34 -14.46 15.12
CA GLU A 167 -22.98 -13.26 14.58
C GLU A 167 -23.86 -12.56 15.64
N ASP A 168 -24.63 -13.32 16.43
CA ASP A 168 -25.49 -12.79 17.49
C ASP A 168 -24.70 -12.22 18.68
N LYS A 169 -23.48 -12.72 18.88
CA LYS A 169 -22.57 -12.28 19.96
C LYS A 169 -21.79 -11.03 19.56
N VAL A 170 -21.68 -10.71 18.27
CA VAL A 170 -20.97 -9.52 17.80
C VAL A 170 -21.76 -8.27 18.19
N LYS A 171 -21.17 -7.48 19.09
CA LYS A 171 -21.72 -6.17 19.46
C LYS A 171 -21.26 -5.11 18.46
N LYS A 172 -22.10 -4.11 18.22
CA LYS A 172 -21.71 -2.90 17.50
C LYS A 172 -21.13 -1.87 18.45
N MET A 173 -20.17 -1.09 17.97
CA MET A 173 -19.56 0.00 18.72
C MET A 173 -20.59 1.10 19.01
N LYS A 174 -20.66 1.57 20.26
CA LYS A 174 -21.55 2.67 20.65
C LYS A 174 -20.88 4.01 20.41
N LEU A 175 -21.07 4.56 19.20
CA LEU A 175 -20.54 5.89 18.86
C LEU A 175 -21.40 7.05 19.42
N PRO A 176 -20.75 8.13 19.91
CA PRO A 176 -21.42 9.33 20.38
C PRO A 176 -22.16 10.10 19.26
N LYS A 177 -23.02 11.06 19.63
CA LYS A 177 -23.91 11.77 18.69
C LYS A 177 -23.17 12.58 17.62
N ASN A 178 -21.92 12.98 17.86
CA ASN A 178 -21.10 13.70 16.88
C ASN A 178 -20.70 12.85 15.66
N TYR A 179 -20.89 11.52 15.71
CA TYR A 179 -20.73 10.64 14.54
C TYR A 179 -22.00 10.54 13.68
N GLN A 180 -23.09 11.19 14.09
CA GLN A 180 -24.31 11.20 13.30
C GLN A 180 -24.21 12.25 12.19
N LEU A 181 -24.35 11.79 10.95
CA LEU A 181 -24.40 12.66 9.78
C LEU A 181 -25.73 13.41 9.71
N THR A 182 -25.78 14.46 8.88
CA THR A 182 -26.99 15.25 8.63
C THR A 182 -28.16 14.44 8.08
N SER A 183 -27.87 13.32 7.41
CA SER A 183 -28.87 12.35 6.92
C SER A 183 -29.50 11.50 8.03
N GLY A 184 -29.01 11.60 9.28
CA GLY A 184 -29.40 10.74 10.39
C GLY A 184 -28.63 9.43 10.47
N TYR A 185 -27.86 9.08 9.43
CA TYR A 185 -27.00 7.90 9.44
C TYR A 185 -25.86 8.10 10.45
N LYS A 186 -25.63 7.09 11.29
CA LYS A 186 -24.51 7.01 12.22
C LYS A 186 -23.86 5.65 12.04
N PRO A 187 -22.55 5.58 11.70
CA PRO A 187 -21.90 4.30 11.53
C PRO A 187 -21.87 3.54 12.86
N ALA A 188 -21.88 2.22 12.77
CA ALA A 188 -21.89 1.29 13.89
C ALA A 188 -21.05 0.04 13.53
N PRO A 189 -19.73 0.20 13.36
CA PRO A 189 -18.83 -0.92 13.08
C PRO A 189 -18.85 -1.94 14.23
N MET A 190 -18.44 -3.17 13.94
CA MET A 190 -18.34 -4.24 14.93
C MET A 190 -17.30 -3.87 16.01
N ASP A 191 -17.65 -4.08 17.27
CA ASP A 191 -16.72 -3.94 18.40
C ASP A 191 -15.88 -5.21 18.52
N LEU A 192 -14.62 -5.11 18.14
CA LEU A 192 -13.66 -6.22 18.14
C LEU A 192 -12.63 -6.10 19.27
N SER A 193 -12.84 -5.21 20.25
CA SER A 193 -11.88 -4.89 21.31
C SER A 193 -11.47 -6.09 22.18
N PHE A 194 -12.33 -7.10 22.28
CA PHE A 194 -12.06 -8.34 23.03
C PHE A 194 -11.32 -9.41 22.22
N ILE A 195 -11.18 -9.22 20.90
CA ILE A 195 -10.49 -10.17 20.01
C ILE A 195 -9.03 -9.79 19.93
N LYS A 196 -8.15 -10.72 20.28
CA LYS A 196 -6.70 -10.59 20.09
C LYS A 196 -6.27 -11.50 18.97
N LEU A 197 -5.49 -10.96 18.03
CA LEU A 197 -4.89 -11.74 16.97
C LEU A 197 -3.71 -12.55 17.52
N THR A 198 -3.52 -13.75 16.98
CA THR A 198 -2.29 -14.52 17.21
C THR A 198 -1.13 -13.91 16.42
N PRO A 199 0.13 -14.17 16.79
CA PRO A 199 1.29 -13.70 16.01
C PRO A 199 1.26 -14.15 14.54
N SER A 200 0.72 -15.34 14.26
CA SER A 200 0.52 -15.83 12.90
C SER A 200 -0.55 -15.04 12.13
N GLN A 201 -1.62 -14.60 12.80
CA GLN A 201 -2.65 -13.74 12.20
C GLN A 201 -2.12 -12.33 11.95
N GLU A 202 -1.32 -11.77 12.86
CA GLU A 202 -0.66 -10.47 12.64
C GLU A 202 0.27 -10.52 11.42
N ALA A 203 1.09 -11.57 11.29
CA ALA A 203 1.91 -11.77 10.09
C ALA A 203 1.07 -11.90 8.81
N MET A 204 -0.13 -12.48 8.91
CA MET A 204 -1.06 -12.57 7.79
C MET A 204 -1.63 -11.20 7.39
N VAL A 205 -1.89 -10.32 8.35
CA VAL A 205 -2.30 -8.93 8.07
C VAL A 205 -1.26 -8.21 7.23
N ASP A 206 0.02 -8.36 7.56
CA ASP A 206 1.11 -7.78 6.76
C ASP A 206 1.14 -8.34 5.34
N LYS A 207 0.88 -9.64 5.16
CA LYS A 207 0.80 -10.26 3.83
C LYS A 207 -0.39 -9.80 3.02
N LEU A 208 -1.55 -9.59 3.64
CA LEU A 208 -2.71 -9.00 2.98
C LEU A 208 -2.45 -7.55 2.55
N ALA A 209 -1.82 -6.76 3.42
CA ALA A 209 -1.46 -5.38 3.12
C ALA A 209 -0.42 -5.29 1.98
N GLU A 210 0.60 -6.16 2.02
CA GLU A 210 1.58 -6.30 0.94
C GLU A 210 0.91 -6.70 -0.38
N ASN A 211 -0.04 -7.65 -0.34
CA ASN A 211 -0.77 -8.06 -1.54
C ASN A 211 -1.63 -6.92 -2.10
N ALA A 212 -2.38 -6.22 -1.25
CA ALA A 212 -3.19 -5.07 -1.66
C ALA A 212 -2.32 -3.98 -2.33
N HIS A 213 -1.14 -3.72 -1.76
CA HIS A 213 -0.15 -2.82 -2.36
C HIS A 213 0.34 -3.32 -3.72
N ASN A 214 0.65 -4.61 -3.84
CA ASN A 214 1.10 -5.19 -5.11
C ASN A 214 0.01 -5.13 -6.18
N VAL A 215 -1.26 -5.38 -5.85
CA VAL A 215 -2.39 -5.23 -6.78
C VAL A 215 -2.48 -3.78 -7.27
N TRP A 216 -2.48 -2.82 -6.34
CA TRP A 216 -2.49 -1.39 -6.66
C TRP A 216 -1.30 -1.00 -7.55
N ALA A 217 -0.09 -1.43 -7.19
CA ALA A 217 1.12 -1.09 -7.92
C ALA A 217 1.11 -1.68 -9.33
N ARG A 218 0.67 -2.94 -9.49
CA ARG A 218 0.55 -3.60 -10.80
C ARG A 218 -0.37 -2.81 -11.71
N ASP A 219 -1.53 -2.42 -11.21
CA ASP A 219 -2.54 -1.73 -12.02
C ASP A 219 -2.08 -0.31 -12.38
N ARG A 220 -1.37 0.38 -11.47
CA ARG A 220 -0.74 1.67 -11.75
C ARG A 220 0.38 1.55 -12.79
N ILE A 221 1.25 0.56 -12.69
CA ILE A 221 2.31 0.32 -13.68
C ILE A 221 1.71 0.01 -15.06
N ARG A 222 0.63 -0.79 -15.13
CA ARG A 222 -0.11 -1.05 -16.38
C ARG A 222 -0.71 0.23 -17.00
N GLN A 223 -1.08 1.21 -16.17
CA GLN A 223 -1.54 2.53 -16.60
C GLN A 223 -0.37 3.48 -16.98
N GLY A 224 0.88 2.99 -16.96
CA GLY A 224 2.07 3.75 -17.28
C GLY A 224 2.60 4.62 -16.15
N TRP A 225 2.19 4.37 -14.89
CA TRP A 225 2.79 5.06 -13.76
C TRP A 225 4.17 4.50 -13.42
N THR A 226 5.09 5.39 -13.07
CA THR A 226 6.46 5.02 -12.70
C THR A 226 6.82 5.54 -11.31
N TYR A 227 7.86 4.95 -10.72
CA TYR A 227 8.41 5.47 -9.47
C TYR A 227 8.91 6.91 -9.65
N GLY A 228 8.73 7.75 -8.62
CA GLY A 228 9.41 9.03 -8.48
C GLY A 228 9.36 9.54 -7.05
N ILE A 229 10.39 10.30 -6.63
CA ILE A 229 10.54 10.75 -5.23
C ILE A 229 9.34 11.57 -4.74
N GLN A 230 8.65 12.27 -5.65
CA GLN A 230 7.47 13.06 -5.37
C GLN A 230 6.31 12.63 -6.28
N GLN A 231 5.09 12.89 -5.82
CA GLN A 231 3.91 12.64 -6.63
C GLN A 231 3.82 13.68 -7.75
N ASP A 232 3.78 13.20 -8.99
CA ASP A 232 3.62 14.04 -10.17
C ASP A 232 2.57 13.41 -11.09
N VAL A 233 1.36 13.96 -11.08
CA VAL A 233 0.25 13.43 -11.86
C VAL A 233 0.45 13.65 -13.36
N LYS A 234 1.12 14.75 -13.76
CA LYS A 234 1.34 15.09 -15.17
C LYS A 234 2.27 14.08 -15.83
N ASN A 235 3.33 13.71 -15.13
CA ASN A 235 4.32 12.73 -15.59
C ASN A 235 4.04 11.30 -15.08
N ARG A 236 2.87 11.07 -14.45
CA ARG A 236 2.45 9.78 -13.89
C ARG A 236 3.49 9.16 -12.95
N ARG A 237 4.04 9.94 -12.03
CA ARG A 237 5.02 9.48 -11.04
C ARG A 237 4.43 9.38 -9.65
N ASN A 238 4.79 8.32 -8.93
CA ASN A 238 4.30 8.08 -7.57
C ASN A 238 5.41 7.53 -6.66
N PRO A 239 5.64 8.14 -5.48
CA PRO A 239 6.67 7.70 -4.53
C PRO A 239 6.38 6.35 -3.88
N ARG A 240 5.12 5.91 -3.94
CA ARG A 240 4.70 4.62 -3.38
C ARG A 240 4.93 3.46 -4.35
N LEU A 241 5.36 3.69 -5.60
CA LEU A 241 5.69 2.61 -6.55
C LEU A 241 7.06 1.99 -6.23
N VAL A 242 7.16 1.42 -5.03
CA VAL A 242 8.29 0.69 -4.47
C VAL A 242 7.76 -0.55 -3.74
N PRO A 243 8.61 -1.56 -3.43
CA PRO A 243 8.20 -2.68 -2.59
C PRO A 243 7.55 -2.24 -1.28
N TYR A 244 6.55 -2.98 -0.81
CA TYR A 244 5.81 -2.68 0.41
C TYR A 244 6.73 -2.46 1.63
N THR A 245 7.83 -3.21 1.70
CA THR A 245 8.86 -3.09 2.76
C THR A 245 9.52 -1.71 2.82
N LEU A 246 9.60 -0.99 1.70
CA LEU A 246 10.19 0.34 1.60
C LEU A 246 9.22 1.48 1.86
N LEU A 247 7.91 1.21 1.97
CA LEU A 247 6.93 2.22 2.35
C LEU A 247 7.16 2.70 3.78
N ASP A 248 6.81 3.96 4.03
CA ASP A 248 6.79 4.55 5.36
C ASP A 248 5.60 4.05 6.18
N ASP A 249 5.77 3.99 7.50
CA ASP A 249 4.75 3.43 8.40
C ASP A 249 3.43 4.20 8.35
N ARG A 250 3.45 5.49 8.02
CA ARG A 250 2.24 6.28 7.85
C ARG A 250 1.44 5.81 6.64
N THR A 251 2.09 5.51 5.51
CA THR A 251 1.41 4.94 4.34
C THR A 251 0.90 3.53 4.59
N LYS A 252 1.63 2.71 5.38
CA LYS A 252 1.17 1.35 5.73
C LYS A 252 -0.05 1.35 6.67
N LYS A 253 -0.21 2.41 7.47
CA LYS A 253 -1.31 2.57 8.42
C LYS A 253 -2.56 3.24 7.84
N SER A 254 -2.49 3.81 6.64
CA SER A 254 -3.58 4.55 5.98
C SER A 254 -4.38 3.68 5.03
#